data_AF-A0A920HIJ3-F1
#
_entry.id   AF-A0A920HIJ3-F1
#
_cell.length_a   1.000
_cell.length_b   1.000
_cell.length_c   1.000
_cell.angle_alpha   90.00
_cell.angle_beta   90.00
_cell.angle_gamma   90.00
#
_symmetry.space_group_name_H-M   'P 1'
#
loop_
_entity.id
_entity.type
_entity.pdbx_description
1 polymer ?
#
loop_
_entity_poly.entity_id
_entity_poly.type
_entity_poly.pdbx_seq_one_letter_code
_entity_poly.pdbx_strand_id
1 'polypeptide(L)'
;MEPSISLAEDGFYLYPGEIKRQQSDKEKIESFEGTKLYFLNSEGESFRPGDKLVQKDLANTLKIISENGKKDFMKEKSQKNS
;
A
#
# COMPACT_ATOMS: atom_id res chain seq x y z
N MET A 1 -10.81 13.06 3.01
CA MET A 1 -10.33 11.84 2.34
C MET A 1 -9.39 12.18 1.19
N GLU A 2 -9.76 13.13 0.34
CA GLU A 2 -9.02 13.53 -0.87
C GLU A 2 -7.48 13.56 -0.77
N PRO A 3 -6.84 14.24 0.21
CA PRO A 3 -5.36 14.27 0.23
C PRO A 3 -4.73 12.88 0.38
N SER A 4 -5.36 11.98 1.13
CA SER A 4 -4.88 10.61 1.31
C SER A 4 -5.13 9.74 0.09
N ILE A 5 -6.22 9.98 -0.63
CA ILE A 5 -6.51 9.32 -1.90
C ILE A 5 -5.45 9.73 -2.93
N SER A 6 -5.21 11.03 -3.12
CA SER A 6 -4.20 11.52 -4.06
C SER A 6 -2.80 10.99 -3.74
N LEU A 7 -2.39 10.98 -2.46
CA LEU A 7 -1.11 10.40 -2.06
C LEU A 7 -1.01 8.90 -2.40
N ALA A 8 -2.09 8.14 -2.24
CA ALA A 8 -2.10 6.72 -2.57
C ALA A 8 -2.12 6.47 -4.09
N GLU A 9 -2.79 7.33 -4.88
CA GLU A 9 -2.87 7.21 -6.35
C GLU A 9 -1.62 7.71 -7.06
N ASP A 10 -1.19 8.92 -6.76
CA ASP A 10 -0.04 9.55 -7.39
C ASP A 10 1.26 8.99 -6.83
N GLY A 11 1.21 8.52 -5.59
CA GLY A 11 2.33 8.01 -4.82
C GLY A 11 3.11 9.09 -4.07
N PHE A 12 4.01 8.66 -3.20
CA PHE A 12 4.87 9.53 -2.40
C PHE A 12 6.23 8.89 -2.14
N TYR A 13 7.21 9.72 -1.75
CA TYR A 13 8.54 9.25 -1.37
C TYR A 13 8.54 8.79 0.08
N LEU A 14 9.17 7.64 0.33
CA LEU A 14 9.36 7.14 1.67
C LEU A 14 10.45 7.93 2.40
N TYR A 15 10.23 8.15 3.71
CA TYR A 15 11.27 8.69 4.56
C TYR A 15 12.46 7.70 4.66
N PRO A 16 13.70 8.19 4.81
CA PRO A 16 14.86 7.31 4.92
C PRO A 16 14.77 6.27 6.05
N GLY A 17 14.13 6.63 7.17
CA GLY A 17 13.89 5.69 8.28
C GLY A 17 12.94 4.55 7.91
N GLU A 18 11.90 4.84 7.13
CA GLU A 18 10.94 3.83 6.67
C GLU A 18 11.57 2.89 5.63
N ILE A 19 12.38 3.43 4.72
CA ILE A 19 13.17 2.62 3.77
C ILE A 19 14.06 1.62 4.54
N LYS A 20 14.80 2.11 5.54
CA LYS A 20 15.67 1.24 6.36
C LYS A 20 14.87 0.17 7.09
N ARG A 21 13.71 0.52 7.65
CA ARG A 21 12.83 -0.43 8.34
C ARG A 21 12.32 -1.53 7.42
N GLN A 22 11.89 -1.19 6.20
CA GLN A 22 11.46 -2.19 5.22
C GLN A 22 12.62 -3.07 4.74
N GLN A 23 13.80 -2.49 4.52
CA GLN A 23 15.00 -3.24 4.15
C GLN A 23 15.43 -4.24 5.23
N SER A 24 15.36 -3.87 6.51
CA SER A 24 15.66 -4.81 7.61
C SER A 24 14.65 -5.96 7.71
N ASP A 25 13.43 -5.76 7.23
CA ASP A 25 12.35 -6.76 7.26
C ASP A 25 12.23 -7.53 5.92
N LYS A 26 13.18 -7.39 4.97
CA LYS A 26 13.06 -7.93 3.59
C LYS A 26 12.73 -9.42 3.57
N GLU A 27 13.44 -10.24 4.35
CA GLU A 27 13.20 -11.69 4.42
C GLU A 27 11.76 -12.02 4.83
N LYS A 28 11.20 -11.28 5.80
CA LYS A 28 9.82 -11.44 6.24
C LYS A 28 8.84 -10.98 5.15
N ILE A 29 9.11 -9.86 4.49
CA ILE A 29 8.29 -9.37 3.37
C ILE A 29 8.24 -10.40 2.22
N GLU A 30 9.36 -11.06 1.92
CA GLU A 30 9.44 -12.07 0.86
C GLU A 30 8.75 -13.40 1.22
N SER A 31 8.52 -13.68 2.51
CA SER A 31 7.83 -14.90 2.93
C SER A 31 6.32 -14.89 2.71
N PHE A 32 5.71 -13.73 2.44
CA PHE A 32 4.27 -13.62 2.16
C PHE A 32 4.04 -12.92 0.81
N GLU A 33 3.39 -13.62 -0.12
CA GLU A 33 3.15 -13.11 -1.47
C GLU A 33 2.38 -11.78 -1.47
N GLY A 34 1.40 -11.65 -0.57
CA GLY A 34 0.62 -10.43 -0.42
C GLY A 34 1.43 -9.23 0.08
N THR A 35 2.52 -9.42 0.83
CA THR A 35 3.34 -8.29 1.31
C THR A 35 4.33 -7.81 0.25
N LYS A 36 4.83 -8.71 -0.61
CA LYS A 36 5.73 -8.33 -1.71
C LYS A 36 5.13 -7.23 -2.58
N LEU A 37 3.84 -7.36 -2.90
CA LEU A 37 3.10 -6.41 -3.74
C LEU A 37 3.09 -4.97 -3.18
N TYR A 38 3.16 -4.81 -1.86
CA TYR A 38 3.01 -3.50 -1.21
C TYR A 38 4.32 -2.95 -0.62
N PHE A 39 5.33 -3.79 -0.42
CA PHE A 39 6.57 -3.42 0.27
C PHE A 39 7.84 -3.63 -0.55
N LEU A 40 7.73 -4.09 -1.80
CA LEU A 40 8.82 -4.15 -2.77
C LEU A 40 8.48 -3.28 -3.99
N ASN A 41 9.52 -2.82 -4.69
CA ASN A 41 9.39 -2.05 -5.92
C ASN A 41 9.01 -2.97 -7.11
N SER A 42 8.88 -2.39 -8.30
CA SER A 42 8.49 -3.14 -9.52
C SER A 42 9.45 -4.26 -9.90
N GLU A 43 10.69 -4.18 -9.45
CA GLU A 43 11.73 -5.19 -9.70
C GLU A 43 11.76 -6.28 -8.61
N GLY A 44 10.85 -6.22 -7.63
CA GLY A 44 10.85 -7.14 -6.49
C GLY A 44 11.94 -6.83 -5.45
N GLU A 45 12.52 -5.63 -5.48
CA GLU A 45 13.56 -5.20 -4.55
C GLU A 45 13.01 -4.26 -3.48
N SER A 46 13.72 -4.12 -2.36
CA SER A 46 13.36 -3.11 -1.36
C SER A 46 13.44 -1.71 -1.96
N PHE A 47 12.51 -0.83 -1.55
CA PHE A 47 12.53 0.58 -1.92
C PHE A 47 13.85 1.26 -1.54
N ARG A 48 14.22 2.28 -2.32
CA ARG A 48 15.43 3.10 -2.17
C ARG A 48 15.07 4.58 -2.19
N PRO A 49 15.95 5.47 -1.69
CA PRO A 49 15.72 6.91 -1.81
C PRO A 49 15.52 7.32 -3.27
N GLY A 50 14.44 8.04 -3.54
CA GLY A 50 14.03 8.42 -4.89
C GLY A 50 12.98 7.50 -5.52
N ASP A 51 12.75 6.31 -4.95
CA ASP A 51 11.62 5.48 -5.35
C ASP A 51 10.31 6.09 -4.84
N LYS A 52 9.27 6.00 -5.67
CA LYS A 52 7.93 6.46 -5.34
C LYS A 52 7.03 5.27 -5.00
N LEU A 53 6.46 5.24 -3.81
CA LEU A 53 5.48 4.24 -3.40
C LEU A 53 4.09 4.64 -3.91
N VAL A 54 3.47 3.79 -4.74
CA VAL A 54 2.11 3.95 -5.25
C VAL A 54 1.23 2.83 -4.69
N GLN A 55 0.05 3.15 -4.16
CA GLN A 55 -0.83 2.21 -3.46
C GLN A 55 -2.26 2.25 -4.04
N LYS A 56 -2.44 1.75 -5.26
CA LYS A 56 -3.74 1.80 -5.97
C LYS A 56 -4.88 1.10 -5.23
N ASP A 57 -4.62 -0.03 -4.60
CA ASP A 57 -5.62 -0.77 -3.81
C ASP A 57 -6.06 0.02 -2.57
N LEU A 58 -5.13 0.75 -1.92
CA LEU A 58 -5.44 1.64 -0.81
C LEU A 58 -6.23 2.85 -1.30
N ALA A 59 -5.87 3.43 -2.45
CA ALA A 59 -6.62 4.53 -3.04
C ALA A 59 -8.08 4.13 -3.32
N ASN A 60 -8.30 2.98 -3.96
CA ASN A 60 -9.63 2.46 -4.22
C ASN A 60 -10.42 2.22 -2.91
N THR A 61 -9.76 1.63 -1.92
CA THR A 61 -10.32 1.46 -0.57
C THR A 61 -10.78 2.80 0.01
N LEU A 62 -9.93 3.83 -0.05
CA LEU A 62 -10.23 5.15 0.49
C LEU A 62 -11.36 5.85 -0.29
N LYS A 63 -11.46 5.66 -1.61
CA LYS A 63 -12.57 6.14 -2.44
C LYS A 63 -13.89 5.52 -2.01
N ILE A 64 -13.95 4.20 -1.87
CA ILE A 64 -15.14 3.48 -1.40
C ILE A 64 -15.57 3.96 -0.01
N ILE A 65 -14.61 4.16 0.91
CA ILE A 65 -14.90 4.70 2.24
C ILE A 65 -15.41 6.15 2.15
N SER A 66 -14.89 6.96 1.22
CA SER A 66 -15.29 8.36 1.02
C SER A 66 -16.72 8.47 0.48
N GLU A 67 -17.09 7.61 -0.46
CA GLU A 67 -18.38 7.63 -1.15
C GLU A 67 -19.50 6.97 -0.31
N ASN A 68 -19.21 5.81 0.28
CA ASN A 68 -20.23 4.95 0.87
C ASN A 68 -20.16 4.87 2.41
N GLY A 69 -19.17 5.52 3.02
CA GLY A 69 -18.88 5.40 4.44
C GLY A 69 -18.36 4.01 4.84
N LYS A 70 -18.12 3.82 6.14
CA LYS A 70 -17.42 2.63 6.67
C LYS A 70 -18.15 1.29 6.43
N LYS A 71 -19.47 1.30 6.24
CA LYS A 71 -20.30 0.08 6.19
C LYS A 71 -20.02 -0.77 4.94
N ASP A 72 -19.79 -0.14 3.79
CA ASP A 72 -19.62 -0.88 2.55
C ASP A 72 -18.17 -1.37 2.34
N PHE A 73 -17.18 -0.68 2.92
CA PHE A 73 -15.82 -1.20 3.03
C PHE A 73 -15.76 -2.55 3.76
N MET A 74 -16.53 -2.71 4.84
CA MET A 74 -16.57 -3.97 5.60
C MET A 74 -17.23 -5.11 4.82
N LYS A 75 -18.15 -4.82 3.88
CA LYS A 75 -18.81 -5.84 3.06
C LYS A 75 -17.93 -6.34 1.93
N GLU A 76 -17.20 -5.45 1.25
CA GLU A 76 -16.29 -5.83 0.16
C GLU A 76 -15.16 -6.77 0.65
N LYS A 77 -14.58 -6.47 1.82
CA LYS A 77 -13.58 -7.33 2.48
C LYS A 77 -14.08 -8.76 2.73
N SER A 78 -15.37 -8.94 3.02
CA SER A 78 -15.97 -10.26 3.27
C SER A 78 -16.16 -11.08 1.99
N GLN A 79 -16.37 -10.43 0.84
CA GLN A 79 -16.55 -11.13 -0.44
C GLN A 79 -15.21 -11.53 -1.09
N LYS A 80 -14.14 -10.77 -0.87
CA LYS A 80 -12.82 -11.06 -1.46
C LYS A 80 -12.06 -12.20 -0.75
N ASN A 81 -12.54 -12.62 0.43
CA ASN A 81 -11.94 -13.67 1.26
C ASN A 81 -12.81 -14.94 1.33
N SER A 82 -13.77 -15.11 0.42
CA SER A 82 -14.73 -16.21 0.40
C SER A 82 -14.62 -17.08 -0.86
#